data_AF-A0A7V9HEA5-F1
#
_entry.id   AF-A0A7V9HEA5-F1
#
_cell.length_a   1.000
_cell.length_b   1.000
_cell.length_c   1.000
_cell.angle_alpha   90.00
_cell.angle_beta   90.00
_cell.angle_gamma   90.00
#
_symmetry.space_group_name_H-M   'P 1'
#
loop_
_entity.id
_entity.type
_entity.pdbx_description
1 polymer ?
#
loop_
_entity_poly.entity_id
_entity_poly.type
_entity_poly.pdbx_seq_one_letter_code
_entity_poly.pdbx_strand_id
1 'polypeptide(L)'
;TLELRGPHARDVLAKGCALDLHPRSFTPGCCAQTMVGRAAVILEQSDNEPTYRLFVRGSFAGYLAAWLSDGLEELAPASPSRSSASRRQRSVRATSLNV
;
A
#
# COMPACT_ATOMS: atom_id res chain seq x y z
N THR A 1 -9.03 -4.84 -4.75
CA THR A 1 -7.63 -4.47 -5.01
C THR A 1 -7.30 -3.27 -4.15
N LEU A 2 -6.11 -3.25 -3.56
CA LEU A 2 -5.59 -2.10 -2.84
C LEU A 2 -4.51 -1.44 -3.71
N GLU A 3 -4.39 -0.13 -3.62
CA GLU A 3 -3.37 0.63 -4.33
C GLU A 3 -2.52 1.38 -3.29
N LEU A 4 -1.21 1.34 -3.47
CA LEU A 4 -0.24 2.03 -2.62
C LEU A 4 0.62 2.91 -3.51
N ARG A 5 0.63 4.21 -3.23
CA ARG A 5 1.35 5.21 -4.01
C ARG A 5 2.22 6.06 -3.10
N GLY A 6 3.08 6.86 -3.73
CA GLY A 6 3.90 7.84 -3.05
C GLY A 6 5.31 7.36 -2.74
N PRO A 7 6.20 8.30 -2.36
CA PRO A 7 7.64 8.04 -2.26
C PRO A 7 8.00 6.92 -1.28
N HIS A 8 7.19 6.74 -0.25
CA HIS A 8 7.38 5.74 0.82
C HIS A 8 6.74 4.38 0.52
N ALA A 9 6.07 4.21 -0.61
CA ALA A 9 5.37 2.96 -0.93
C ALA A 9 6.32 1.74 -0.92
N ARG A 10 7.55 1.92 -1.44
CA ARG A 10 8.58 0.87 -1.41
C ARG A 10 9.03 0.54 0.00
N ASP A 11 9.26 1.57 0.82
CA ASP A 11 9.74 1.42 2.19
C ASP A 11 8.73 0.63 3.04
N VAL A 12 7.44 0.93 2.90
CA VAL A 12 6.36 0.19 3.58
C VAL A 12 6.34 -1.27 3.15
N LEU A 13 6.40 -1.53 1.84
CA LEU A 13 6.38 -2.90 1.32
C LEU A 13 7.63 -3.69 1.77
N ALA A 14 8.80 -3.07 1.81
CA ALA A 14 10.05 -3.70 2.26
C ALA A 14 10.01 -4.20 3.71
N LYS A 15 9.14 -3.63 4.57
CA LYS A 15 8.95 -4.10 5.96
C LYS A 15 8.37 -5.52 6.05
N GLY A 16 7.64 -5.96 5.03
CA GLY A 16 6.87 -7.19 5.09
C GLY A 16 6.86 -8.01 3.80
N CYS A 17 7.62 -7.60 2.79
CA CYS A 17 7.76 -8.25 1.49
C CYS A 17 9.21 -8.69 1.30
N ALA A 18 9.41 -9.98 0.99
CA ALA A 18 10.75 -10.53 0.71
C ALA A 18 11.21 -10.27 -0.74
N LEU A 19 10.33 -9.71 -1.59
CA LEU A 19 10.66 -9.41 -2.98
C LEU A 19 11.59 -8.20 -3.04
N ASP A 20 12.64 -8.27 -3.87
CA ASP A 20 13.48 -7.11 -4.15
C ASP A 20 12.70 -6.09 -5.00
N LEU A 21 12.25 -5.02 -4.35
CA LEU A 21 11.51 -3.91 -4.97
C LEU A 21 12.42 -2.77 -5.44
N HIS A 22 13.73 -3.01 -5.51
CA HIS A 22 14.65 -2.01 -6.02
C HIS A 22 14.28 -1.65 -7.47
N PRO A 23 14.31 -0.37 -7.87
CA PRO A 23 13.90 0.07 -9.22
C PRO A 23 14.72 -0.52 -10.39
N ARG A 24 15.82 -1.23 -10.10
CA ARG A 24 16.58 -1.99 -11.11
C ARG A 24 16.09 -3.43 -11.28
N SER A 25 15.39 -3.98 -10.29
CA SER A 25 14.95 -5.38 -10.23
C SER A 25 13.45 -5.50 -10.48
N PHE A 26 12.66 -4.58 -9.89
CA PHE A 26 11.21 -4.53 -10.06
C PHE A 26 10.85 -3.20 -10.73
N THR A 27 10.38 -3.29 -11.97
CA THR A 27 10.11 -2.16 -12.85
C THR A 27 8.62 -2.08 -13.22
N PRO A 28 8.13 -0.99 -13.81
CA PRO A 28 6.73 -0.90 -14.22
C PRO A 28 6.36 -2.03 -15.17
N GLY A 29 5.15 -2.57 -15.01
CA GLY A 29 4.67 -3.76 -15.72
C GLY A 29 5.12 -5.08 -15.10
N CYS A 30 6.07 -5.08 -14.16
CA CYS A 30 6.40 -6.29 -13.40
C CYS A 30 5.23 -6.67 -12.49
N CYS A 31 4.96 -7.97 -12.45
CA CYS A 31 3.94 -8.56 -11.62
C CYS A 31 4.49 -9.85 -11.00
N ALA A 32 4.35 -10.00 -9.68
CA ALA A 32 4.84 -11.16 -8.97
C ALA A 32 3.89 -11.56 -7.83
N GLN A 33 3.76 -12.86 -7.58
CA GLN A 33 3.10 -13.35 -6.38
C GLN A 33 4.11 -13.34 -5.23
N THR A 34 3.72 -12.76 -4.10
CA THR A 34 4.57 -12.63 -2.91
C THR A 34 3.71 -12.62 -1.64
N MET A 35 4.38 -12.52 -0.49
CA MET A 35 3.73 -12.25 0.79
C MET A 35 4.02 -10.83 1.23
N VAL A 36 3.00 -10.12 1.70
CA VAL A 36 3.11 -8.79 2.33
C VAL A 36 2.45 -8.86 3.69
N GLY A 37 3.23 -8.64 4.75
CA GLY A 37 2.72 -8.64 6.11
C GLY A 37 1.97 -9.93 6.47
N ARG A 38 2.39 -11.11 5.99
CA ARG A 38 1.70 -12.42 6.12
C ARG A 38 0.48 -12.65 5.22
N ALA A 39 0.06 -11.69 4.40
CA ALA A 39 -0.97 -11.90 3.39
C ALA A 39 -0.36 -12.30 2.05
N ALA A 40 -0.88 -13.36 1.41
CA ALA A 40 -0.51 -13.69 0.03
C ALA A 40 -1.16 -12.68 -0.93
N VAL A 41 -0.32 -12.06 -1.78
CA VAL A 41 -0.74 -11.03 -2.72
C VAL A 41 -0.10 -11.25 -4.09
N ILE A 42 -0.79 -10.82 -5.14
CA ILE A 42 -0.15 -10.49 -6.40
C ILE A 42 0.18 -9.00 -6.34
N LEU A 43 1.45 -8.66 -6.56
CA LEU A 43 1.97 -7.30 -6.55
C LEU A 43 2.32 -6.90 -7.98
N GLU A 44 1.78 -5.77 -8.44
CA GLU A 44 2.07 -5.17 -9.75
C GLU A 44 2.59 -3.75 -9.55
N GLN A 45 3.71 -3.37 -10.20
CA GLN A 45 4.09 -1.97 -10.30
C GLN A 45 3.49 -1.36 -11.56
N SER A 46 2.62 -0.36 -11.42
CA SER A 46 1.84 0.17 -12.54
C SER A 46 2.56 1.24 -13.37
N ASP A 47 3.43 2.03 -12.76
CA ASP A 47 4.13 3.14 -13.41
C ASP A 47 5.55 3.34 -12.85
N ASN A 48 6.32 4.26 -13.45
CA ASN A 48 7.69 4.62 -13.03
C ASN A 48 7.72 5.35 -11.68
N GLU A 49 6.60 5.99 -11.31
CA GLU A 49 6.40 6.40 -9.94
C GLU A 49 6.16 5.13 -9.09
N PRO A 50 6.50 5.13 -7.80
CA PRO A 50 6.28 3.95 -6.95
C PRO A 50 4.78 3.74 -6.67
N THR A 51 4.04 3.28 -7.69
CA THR A 51 2.64 2.86 -7.63
C THR A 51 2.55 1.35 -7.68
N TYR A 52 2.02 0.77 -6.60
CA TYR A 52 1.85 -0.67 -6.46
C TYR A 52 0.38 -1.03 -6.32
N ARG A 53 -0.07 -2.00 -7.11
CA ARG A 53 -1.38 -2.64 -6.95
C ARG A 53 -1.20 -3.97 -6.24
N LEU A 54 -1.98 -4.16 -5.19
CA LEU A 54 -2.00 -5.36 -4.38
C LEU A 54 -3.34 -6.08 -4.57
N PHE A 55 -3.27 -7.25 -5.21
CA PHE A 55 -4.40 -8.15 -5.34
C PHE A 55 -4.33 -9.20 -4.25
N VAL A 56 -5.23 -9.09 -3.29
CA VAL A 56 -5.33 -9.97 -2.12
C VAL A 56 -6.71 -10.65 -2.10
N ARG A 57 -6.80 -11.84 -1.50
CA ARG A 57 -8.10 -12.47 -1.25
C ARG A 57 -8.97 -11.53 -0.40
N GLY A 58 -10.24 -11.36 -0.76
CA GLY A 58 -11.12 -10.37 -0.12
C GLY A 58 -11.17 -10.45 1.41
N SER A 59 -11.08 -11.65 1.99
CA SER A 59 -11.05 -11.87 3.44
C SER A 59 -9.85 -11.24 4.15
N PHE A 60 -8.73 -11.03 3.45
CA PHE A 60 -7.51 -10.43 3.99
C PHE A 60 -7.37 -8.94 3.66
N ALA A 61 -8.29 -8.36 2.87
CA ALA A 61 -8.19 -6.98 2.43
C ALA A 61 -8.18 -5.98 3.60
N GLY A 62 -9.03 -6.18 4.61
CA GLY A 62 -9.07 -5.33 5.81
C GLY A 62 -7.78 -5.42 6.63
N TYR A 63 -7.23 -6.63 6.77
CA TYR A 63 -5.95 -6.85 7.44
C TYR A 63 -4.80 -6.16 6.71
N LEU A 64 -4.70 -6.36 5.39
CA LEU A 64 -3.63 -5.78 4.59
C LEU A 64 -3.70 -4.24 4.58
N ALA A 65 -4.91 -3.68 4.50
CA ALA A 65 -5.09 -2.23 4.61
C ALA A 65 -4.63 -1.69 5.97
N ALA A 66 -5.00 -2.36 7.07
CA ALA A 66 -4.54 -1.96 8.41
C ALA A 66 -3.02 -2.05 8.56
N TRP A 67 -2.41 -3.13 8.05
CA TRP A 67 -0.96 -3.33 8.08
C TRP A 67 -0.21 -2.26 7.27
N LEU A 68 -0.73 -1.88 6.09
CA LEU A 68 -0.14 -0.82 5.27
C LEU A 68 -0.24 0.54 5.95
N SER A 69 -1.39 0.88 6.54
CA SER A 69 -1.58 2.14 7.25
C SER A 69 -0.63 2.29 8.43
N ASP A 70 -0.47 1.23 9.24
CA ASP A 70 0.47 1.21 10.36
C ASP A 70 1.91 1.44 9.90
N GLY A 71 2.33 0.78 8.82
CA GLY A 71 3.66 0.97 8.23
C GLY A 71 3.89 2.38 7.68
N LEU A 72 2.85 3.05 7.18
CA LEU A 72 2.90 4.43 6.69
C LEU A 72 2.96 5.44 7.84
N GLU A 73 2.27 5.21 8.95
CA GLU A 73 2.30 6.12 10.10
C GLU A 73 3.70 6.25 10.70
N GLU A 74 4.52 5.20 10.64
CA GLU A 74 5.92 5.24 11.08
C GLU A 74 6.82 6.09 10.16
N LEU A 75 6.47 6.21 8.88
CA LEU A 75 7.24 6.95 7.87
C LEU A 75 6.73 8.39 7.70
N ALA A 76 5.56 8.70 8.26
CA ALA A 76 5.04 10.05 8.25
C ALA A 76 6.01 10.95 9.04
N PRO A 77 6.45 12.09 8.47
CA PRO A 77 7.24 13.05 9.24
C PRO A 77 6.42 13.48 10.46
N ALA A 78 7.06 13.55 11.63
CA ALA A 78 6.45 13.99 12.89
C ALA A 78 5.84 15.40 12.71
N SER A 79 4.58 15.43 12.29
CA SER A 79 3.83 16.67 12.07
C SER A 79 3.07 16.97 13.35
N PRO A 80 3.20 18.17 13.93
CA PRO A 80 2.52 18.51 15.17
C PRO A 80 1.01 18.65 14.93
N SER A 81 0.23 17.98 15.79
CA SER A 81 -1.22 18.12 16.01
C SER A 81 -2.19 17.76 14.88
N ARG A 82 -2.90 16.63 15.06
CA ARG A 82 -4.16 16.33 14.36
C ARG A 82 -5.30 17.10 15.02
N SER A 83 -5.93 18.03 14.30
CA SER A 83 -7.30 18.48 14.61
C SER A 83 -8.28 17.64 13.79
N SER A 84 -8.93 16.70 14.47
CA SER A 84 -10.04 15.91 13.95
C SER A 84 -11.33 16.73 13.96
N ALA A 85 -11.92 17.02 12.79
CA ALA A 85 -13.38 17.08 12.61
C ALA A 85 -13.75 17.36 11.15
N SER A 86 -14.18 16.32 10.42
CA SER A 86 -15.36 16.42 9.55
C SER A 86 -15.74 15.01 9.05
N ARG A 87 -16.60 14.34 9.81
CA ARG A 87 -17.24 13.08 9.39
C ARG A 87 -18.57 13.40 8.74
N ARG A 88 -18.58 13.58 7.42
CA ARG A 88 -19.75 13.34 6.56
C ARG A 88 -19.29 12.78 5.22
N GLN A 89 -19.31 11.46 5.06
CA GLN A 89 -19.44 10.88 3.73
C GLN A 89 -20.31 9.62 3.79
N ARG A 90 -21.57 9.77 3.37
CA ARG A 90 -22.30 8.72 2.68
C ARG A 90 -21.97 8.88 1.21
N SER A 91 -21.35 7.88 0.58
CA SER A 91 -21.69 7.42 -0.77
C SER A 91 -20.79 6.24 -1.15
N VAL A 92 -21.40 5.23 -1.75
CA VAL A 92 -20.79 3.97 -2.15
C VAL A 92 -20.10 4.18 -3.50
N ARG A 93 -18.78 3.92 -3.63
CA ARG A 93 -18.08 3.50 -4.87
C ARG A 93 -16.55 3.45 -4.70
N ALA A 94 -15.96 2.36 -5.20
CA ALA A 94 -14.53 2.09 -5.47
C ALA A 94 -13.52 2.52 -4.38
N THR A 95 -13.04 1.54 -3.59
CA THR A 95 -11.95 1.74 -2.63
C THR A 95 -10.60 1.91 -3.34
N SER A 96 -10.39 3.09 -3.95
CA SER A 96 -9.06 3.64 -4.16
C SER A 96 -8.62 4.23 -2.81
N LEU A 97 -7.65 3.61 -2.17
CA LEU A 97 -6.99 4.19 -1.00
C LEU A 97 -5.84 5.05 -1.54
N ASN A 98 -6.10 6.34 -1.76
CA ASN A 98 -5.01 7.31 -1.83
C ASN A 98 -4.57 7.58 -0.39
N VAL A 99 -3.43 7.01 0.00
CA VAL A 99 -2.59 7.53 1.07
C VAL A 99 -1.34 8.09 0.41
#